data_AF-A0A024UQQ9-F1
#
_entry.id   AF-A0A024UQQ9-F1
#
_cell.length_a   1.000
_cell.length_b   1.000
_cell.length_c   1.000
_cell.angle_alpha   90.00
_cell.angle_beta   90.00
_cell.angle_gamma   90.00
#
_symmetry.space_group_name_H-M   'P 1'
#
loop_
_entity.id
_entity.type
_entity.pdbx_description
1 polymer ?
#
loop_
_entity_poly.entity_id
_entity_poly.type
_entity_poly.pdbx_seq_one_letter_code
_entity_poly.pdbx_strand_id
1 'polypeptide(L)'
;MELESDDRAKRGMSGAERLAMLEFLRIPGNFVLMTGQASKGKSMKGGQRLTKAHGHALMADYVNMVVRDSTRTWKTQDAKSR
;
A
#
# COMPACT_ATOMS: atom_id res chain seq x y z
N MET A 1 18.67 -12.55 28.59
CA MET A 1 17.76 -11.53 28.06
C MET A 1 18.10 -11.43 26.58
N GLU A 2 17.41 -12.22 25.75
CA GLU A 2 17.66 -12.19 24.31
C GLU A 2 17.15 -10.87 23.76
N LEU A 3 18.06 -10.08 23.19
CA LEU A 3 17.69 -8.91 22.41
C LEU A 3 17.04 -9.43 21.13
N GLU A 4 15.71 -9.53 21.15
CA GLU A 4 14.89 -9.65 19.95
C GLU A 4 15.13 -8.36 19.15
N SER A 5 16.17 -8.38 18.32
CA SER A 5 16.47 -7.32 17.38
C SER A 5 15.24 -7.17 16.49
N ASP A 6 14.63 -5.98 16.53
CA ASP A 6 13.46 -5.62 15.74
C ASP A 6 13.87 -5.43 14.25
N ASP A 7 14.38 -6.52 13.66
CA ASP A 7 14.81 -6.65 12.27
C ASP A 7 13.63 -6.65 11.29
N ARG A 8 12.40 -6.50 11.79
CA ARG A 8 11.21 -6.28 10.93
C ARG A 8 11.34 -4.98 10.13
N ALA A 9 11.99 -3.95 10.68
CA ALA A 9 12.15 -2.66 10.01
C ALA A 9 13.11 -2.70 8.79
N LYS A 10 14.01 -3.70 8.70
CA LYS A 10 15.04 -3.79 7.64
C LYS A 10 14.76 -4.83 6.56
N ARG A 11 13.71 -5.64 6.67
CA ARG A 11 13.35 -6.60 5.62
C ARG A 11 12.87 -5.89 4.36
N GLY A 12 13.75 -5.88 3.35
CA GLY A 12 13.44 -5.45 1.99
C GLY A 12 12.19 -6.16 1.46
N MET A 13 11.57 -5.56 0.45
CA MET A 13 10.36 -6.11 -0.13
C MET A 13 10.65 -7.43 -0.87
N SER A 14 9.91 -8.49 -0.55
CA SER A 14 9.99 -9.78 -1.21
C SER A 14 9.56 -9.67 -2.67
N GLY A 15 9.93 -10.66 -3.49
CA GLY A 15 9.47 -10.72 -4.88
C GLY A 15 7.94 -10.78 -4.99
N ALA A 16 7.29 -11.54 -4.11
CA ALA A 16 5.83 -11.69 -4.08
C ALA A 16 5.13 -10.37 -3.70
N GLU A 17 5.65 -9.62 -2.72
CA GLU A 17 5.13 -8.31 -2.36
C GLU A 17 5.23 -7.31 -3.52
N ARG A 18 6.35 -7.30 -4.27
CA ARG A 18 6.52 -6.45 -5.46
C ARG A 18 5.50 -6.79 -6.55
N LEU A 19 5.29 -8.08 -6.80
CA LEU A 19 4.31 -8.52 -7.80
C LEU A 19 2.89 -8.12 -7.40
N ALA A 20 2.51 -8.31 -6.13
CA ALA A 20 1.21 -7.90 -5.63
C ALA A 20 1.00 -6.38 -5.75
N MET A 21 2.02 -5.56 -5.47
CA MET A 21 1.93 -4.11 -5.70
C MET A 21 1.72 -3.77 -7.18
N LEU A 22 2.45 -4.42 -8.09
CA LEU A 22 2.30 -4.18 -9.53
C LEU A 22 0.91 -4.59 -10.02
N GLU A 23 0.36 -5.69 -9.52
CA GLU A 23 -1.02 -6.10 -9.81
C GLU A 23 -2.04 -5.08 -9.29
N PHE A 24 -1.87 -4.58 -8.07
CA PHE A 24 -2.72 -3.53 -7.52
C PHE A 24 -2.71 -2.28 -8.41
N LEU A 25 -1.54 -1.89 -8.90
CA LEU A 25 -1.36 -0.72 -9.77
C LEU A 25 -1.79 -0.95 -11.23
N ARG A 26 -1.97 -2.20 -11.68
CA ARG A 26 -2.54 -2.48 -13.01
C ARG A 26 -4.01 -2.05 -13.12
N ILE A 27 -4.72 -1.98 -11.99
CA ILE A 27 -6.12 -1.52 -11.97
C ILE A 27 -6.11 0.01 -12.13
N PRO A 28 -6.70 0.57 -13.20
CA PRO A 28 -6.61 2.01 -13.49
C PRO A 28 -7.14 2.89 -12.35
N GLY A 29 -8.21 2.46 -11.66
CA GLY A 29 -8.76 3.20 -10.51
C GLY A 29 -7.78 3.30 -9.34
N ASN A 30 -7.06 2.22 -9.04
CA ASN A 30 -6.04 2.20 -8.00
C ASN A 30 -4.82 3.03 -8.40
N PHE A 31 -4.38 2.93 -9.65
CA PHE A 31 -3.28 3.75 -10.16
C PHE A 31 -3.59 5.25 -10.03
N VAL A 32 -4.76 5.67 -10.50
CA VAL A 32 -5.24 7.05 -10.45
C VAL A 32 -5.38 7.55 -9.00
N LEU A 33 -5.79 6.67 -8.08
CA LEU A 33 -5.83 6.94 -6.64
C LEU A 33 -4.42 7.14 -6.06
N MET A 34 -3.45 6.31 -6.46
CA MET A 34 -2.07 6.33 -5.96
C MET A 34 -1.25 7.50 -6.52
N THR A 35 -1.51 7.92 -7.76
CA THR A 35 -0.85 9.08 -8.39
C THR A 35 -1.46 10.42 -7.96
N GLY A 36 -2.54 10.40 -7.17
CA GLY A 36 -3.27 11.62 -6.80
C GLY A 36 -3.98 12.27 -7.99
N GLN A 37 -4.11 11.57 -9.12
CA GLN A 37 -4.82 12.05 -10.29
C GLN A 37 -6.35 11.84 -10.17
N ALA A 38 -6.80 11.06 -9.19
CA ALA A 38 -8.24 10.84 -8.92
C ALA A 38 -9.04 12.13 -8.71
N SER A 39 -8.35 13.18 -8.27
CA SER A 39 -8.90 14.51 -8.00
C SER A 39 -8.72 15.51 -9.15
N LYS A 40 -7.98 15.17 -10.21
CA LYS A 40 -7.61 16.12 -11.26
C LYS A 40 -8.81 16.35 -12.20
N GLY A 41 -9.42 17.53 -12.11
CA GLY A 41 -10.48 17.98 -13.03
C GLY A 41 -11.93 17.72 -12.57
N LYS A 42 -12.15 17.18 -11.37
CA LYS A 42 -13.50 17.04 -10.79
C LYS A 42 -13.66 17.95 -9.57
N SER A 43 -14.69 18.79 -9.57
CA SER A 43 -15.10 19.53 -8.38
C SER A 43 -15.50 18.52 -7.30
N MET A 44 -14.68 18.39 -6.27
CA MET A 44 -14.98 17.48 -5.17
C MET A 44 -16.25 17.95 -4.47
N LYS A 45 -17.29 17.13 -4.47
CA LYS A 45 -18.43 17.33 -3.57
C LYS A 45 -17.94 17.13 -2.14
N GLY A 46 -18.28 18.07 -1.25
CA GLY A 46 -17.86 18.05 0.16
C GLY A 46 -18.10 16.66 0.78
N GLY A 47 -17.03 16.06 1.32
CA GLY A 47 -17.04 14.72 1.93
C GLY A 47 -16.30 13.64 1.14
N GLN A 48 -16.11 13.78 -0.18
CA GLN A 48 -15.55 12.72 -1.02
C GLN A 48 -14.05 12.93 -1.31
N ARG A 49 -13.21 12.82 -0.26
CA ARG A 49 -11.74 12.88 -0.43
C ARG A 49 -11.16 11.47 -0.33
N LEU A 50 -11.22 10.71 -1.43
CA LEU A 50 -10.36 9.53 -1.59
C LEU A 50 -8.92 10.04 -1.72
N THR A 51 -8.24 10.11 -0.57
CA THR A 51 -6.88 10.65 -0.50
C THR A 51 -5.86 9.60 -0.92
N LYS A 52 -4.68 10.05 -1.37
CA LYS A 52 -3.52 9.18 -1.58
C LYS A 52 -3.24 8.29 -0.35
N ALA A 53 -3.48 8.80 0.87
CA ALA A 53 -3.35 8.02 2.10
C ALA A 53 -4.32 6.84 2.19
N HIS A 54 -5.55 6.97 1.67
CA HIS A 54 -6.49 5.86 1.56
C HIS A 54 -6.02 4.82 0.54
N GLY A 55 -5.45 5.26 -0.59
CA GLY A 55 -4.82 4.35 -1.57
C GLY A 55 -3.70 3.50 -0.97
N HIS A 56 -2.84 4.09 -0.13
CA HIS A 56 -1.79 3.35 0.56
C HIS A 56 -2.33 2.30 1.54
N ALA A 57 -3.47 2.56 2.21
CA ALA A 57 -4.10 1.58 3.09
C ALA A 57 -4.65 0.40 2.26
N LEU A 58 -5.38 0.68 1.18
CA LEU A 58 -5.89 -0.34 0.27
C LEU A 58 -4.77 -1.21 -0.33
N MET A 59 -3.63 -0.60 -0.67
CA MET A 59 -2.47 -1.33 -1.18
C MET A 59 -1.89 -2.27 -0.12
N ALA A 60 -1.75 -1.81 1.13
CA ALA A 60 -1.27 -2.66 2.22
C ALA A 60 -2.20 -3.85 2.47
N ASP A 61 -3.51 -3.62 2.49
CA ASP A 61 -4.51 -4.68 2.63
C ASP A 61 -4.46 -5.68 1.48
N TYR A 62 -4.31 -5.20 0.25
CA TYR A 62 -4.19 -6.04 -0.94
C TYR A 62 -2.93 -6.92 -0.89
N VAL A 63 -1.78 -6.35 -0.55
CA VAL A 63 -0.52 -7.11 -0.44
C VAL A 63 -0.64 -8.19 0.65
N ASN A 64 -1.20 -7.87 1.82
CA ASN A 64 -1.44 -8.84 2.89
C ASN A 64 -2.35 -9.99 2.43
N MET A 65 -3.43 -9.66 1.70
CA MET A 65 -4.39 -10.64 1.20
C MET A 65 -3.77 -11.61 0.18
N VAL A 66 -2.91 -11.11 -0.71
CA VAL A 66 -2.30 -11.90 -1.79
C VAL A 66 -1.11 -12.71 -1.29
N VAL A 67 -0.20 -12.08 -0.54
CA VAL A 67 1.05 -12.73 -0.11
C VAL A 67 0.81 -13.69 1.05
N ARG A 68 -0.17 -13.40 1.93
CA ARG A 68 -0.54 -14.22 3.10
C ARG A 68 0.64 -14.68 3.96
N ASP A 69 1.67 -13.84 4.06
CA ASP A 69 2.84 -14.11 4.89
C ASP A 69 2.46 -13.94 6.38
N SER A 70 2.52 -15.02 7.15
CA SER A 70 2.22 -14.99 8.58
C SER A 70 3.30 -14.32 9.43
N THR A 71 4.48 -14.07 8.84
CA THR A 71 5.63 -13.48 9.53
C THR A 71 5.69 -11.95 9.39
N ARG A 72 5.00 -11.40 8.38
CA ARG A 72 4.97 -9.96 8.09
C ARG A 72 3.58 -9.51 7.65
N THR A 73 3.11 -8.43 8.27
CA THR A 73 1.88 -7.74 7.87
C THR A 73 2.22 -6.32 7.49
N TRP A 74 1.91 -5.95 6.24
CA TRP A 74 2.04 -4.59 5.75
C TRP A 74 1.10 -3.65 6.49
N LYS A 75 1.65 -2.49 6.88
CA LYS A 75 0.89 -1.32 7.31
C LYS A 75 0.89 -0.29 6.20
N THR A 76 0.01 0.71 6.32
CA THR A 76 -0.05 1.86 5.40
C THR A 76 1.31 2.57 5.22
N GLN A 77 2.19 2.53 6.24
CA GLN A 77 3.52 3.12 6.17
C GLN A 77 4.46 2.36 5.22
N ASP A 78 4.37 1.03 5.18
CA ASP A 78 5.14 0.19 4.24
C ASP A 78 4.81 0.53 2.79
N ALA A 79 3.55 0.90 2.52
CA ALA A 79 3.11 1.36 1.21
C ALA A 79 3.49 2.82 0.89
N LYS A 80 3.78 3.65 1.90
CA LYS A 80 4.18 5.07 1.73
C LYS A 80 5.67 5.27 1.55
N SER A 81 6.49 4.47 2.24
CA SER A 81 7.95 4.61 2.30
C SER A 81 8.67 4.11 1.05
N ARG A 82 7.97 3.96 -0.08
CA ARG A 82 8.44 3.29 -1.29
C ARG A 82 8.27 4.20 -2.50
#